data_AF-A0A1J5CCB9-F1
#
_entry.id   AF-A0A1J5CCB9-F1
#
_cell.length_a   1.000
_cell.length_b   1.000
_cell.length_c   1.000
_cell.angle_alpha   90.00
_cell.angle_beta   90.00
_cell.angle_gamma   90.00
#
_symmetry.space_group_name_H-M   'P 1'
#
loop_
_entity.id
_entity.type
_entity.pdbx_description
1 polymer ?
#
loop_
_entity_poly.entity_id
_entity_poly.type
_entity_poly.pdbx_seq_one_letter_code
_entity_poly.pdbx_strand_id
1 'polypeptide(L)'
;MHHTKHSVTRMNQRGISHAMAELVYAYGTAKGDKVIFNQKAAKQRLIEARAEKASHEKALDSGSMSMVSAMHTVAKLEQEIRNLTKLIDKQGVVVVVVGGDVLLTAYGIH
;
A
#
# COMPACT_ATOMS: atom_id res chain seq x y z
N MET A 1 -7.99 1.84 16.63
CA MET A 1 -8.98 1.03 15.89
C MET A 1 -8.77 -0.43 16.28
N HIS A 2 -9.79 -1.14 16.76
CA HIS A 2 -9.66 -2.54 17.18
C HIS A 2 -9.92 -3.44 15.96
N HIS A 3 -8.87 -4.08 15.43
CA HIS A 3 -9.06 -5.09 14.38
C HIS A 3 -9.72 -6.32 15.02
N THR A 4 -10.90 -6.69 14.55
CA THR A 4 -11.57 -7.91 15.04
C THR A 4 -10.81 -9.15 14.58
N LYS A 5 -10.73 -10.19 15.42
CA LYS A 5 -10.02 -11.45 15.12
C LYS A 5 -10.41 -12.04 13.76
N HIS A 6 -11.67 -11.89 13.34
CA HIS A 6 -12.16 -12.38 12.05
C HIS A 6 -11.57 -11.67 10.83
N SER A 7 -11.30 -10.36 10.91
CA SER A 7 -10.66 -9.60 9.81
C SER A 7 -9.18 -9.98 9.65
N VAL A 8 -8.49 -10.28 10.75
CA VAL A 8 -7.09 -10.75 10.73
C VAL A 8 -6.98 -12.16 10.15
N THR A 9 -7.91 -13.06 10.48
CA THR A 9 -7.94 -14.43 9.94
C THR A 9 -8.14 -14.44 8.42
N ARG A 10 -9.03 -13.59 7.89
CA ARG A 10 -9.23 -13.47 6.43
C ARG A 10 -8.10 -12.74 5.71
N MET A 11 -7.47 -11.74 6.34
CA MET A 11 -6.23 -11.13 5.84
C MET A 11 -5.15 -12.18 5.61
N ASN A 12 -4.89 -13.02 6.62
CA ASN A 12 -3.88 -14.05 6.56
C ASN A 12 -4.22 -15.13 5.52
N GLN A 13 -5.48 -15.55 5.41
CA GLN A 13 -5.91 -16.54 4.40
C GLN A 13 -5.74 -16.05 2.95
N ARG A 14 -5.75 -14.73 2.68
CA ARG A 14 -5.51 -14.16 1.33
C ARG A 14 -4.12 -13.55 1.16
N GLY A 15 -3.25 -13.68 2.16
CA GLY A 15 -1.90 -13.13 2.17
C GLY A 15 -1.87 -11.60 2.06
N ILE A 16 -2.85 -10.91 2.64
CA ILE A 16 -2.94 -9.45 2.69
C ILE A 16 -2.33 -9.02 4.03
N SER A 17 -1.17 -8.34 3.96
CA SER A 17 -0.49 -7.83 5.16
C SER A 17 -1.10 -6.51 5.65
N HIS A 18 -0.85 -6.15 6.92
CA HIS A 18 -1.24 -4.86 7.48
C HIS A 18 -0.73 -3.68 6.64
N ALA A 19 0.54 -3.76 6.21
CA ALA A 19 1.15 -2.73 5.39
C ALA A 19 0.44 -2.54 4.03
N MET A 20 -0.15 -3.59 3.46
CA MET A 20 -0.98 -3.44 2.25
C MET A 20 -2.31 -2.74 2.56
N ALA A 21 -2.92 -3.00 3.71
CA ALA A 21 -4.14 -2.32 4.12
C ALA A 21 -3.90 -0.81 4.34
N GLU A 22 -2.77 -0.45 4.95
CA GLU A 22 -2.35 0.95 5.11
C GLU A 22 -2.21 1.67 3.77
N LEU A 23 -1.67 1.01 2.74
CA LEU A 23 -1.62 1.58 1.39
C LEU A 23 -3.00 1.83 0.80
N VAL A 24 -3.97 0.94 1.05
CA VAL A 24 -5.35 1.18 0.60
C VAL A 24 -5.98 2.34 1.34
N TYR A 25 -5.74 2.48 2.66
CA TYR A 25 -6.23 3.64 3.40
C TYR A 25 -5.60 4.95 2.95
N ALA A 26 -4.30 4.94 2.61
CA ALA A 26 -3.57 6.13 2.21
C ALA A 26 -3.91 6.59 0.79
N TYR A 27 -4.05 5.66 -0.15
CA TYR A 27 -4.15 5.96 -1.59
C TYR A 27 -5.46 5.50 -2.25
N GLY A 28 -6.31 4.79 -1.51
CA GLY A 28 -7.59 4.32 -2.02
C GLY A 28 -8.61 5.45 -2.15
N THR A 29 -9.56 5.25 -3.05
CA THR A 29 -10.67 6.19 -3.28
C THR A 29 -11.86 5.78 -2.43
N ALA A 30 -12.37 6.72 -1.63
CA ALA A 30 -13.63 6.52 -0.91
C ALA A 30 -14.81 6.42 -1.90
N LYS A 31 -15.64 5.40 -1.72
CA LYS A 31 -16.90 5.21 -2.46
C LYS A 31 -17.98 4.79 -1.47
N GLY A 32 -18.68 5.80 -0.93
CA GLY A 32 -19.59 5.63 0.20
C GLY A 32 -18.82 5.13 1.43
N ASP A 33 -19.23 3.98 1.92
CA ASP A 33 -18.72 3.23 3.06
C ASP A 33 -17.48 2.36 2.74
N LYS A 34 -16.91 2.47 1.54
CA LYS A 34 -15.81 1.61 1.07
C LYS A 34 -14.60 2.43 0.63
N VAL A 35 -13.40 1.85 0.74
CA VAL A 35 -12.15 2.42 0.22
C VAL A 35 -11.58 1.49 -0.84
N ILE A 36 -11.59 1.94 -2.09
CA ILE A 36 -11.24 1.11 -3.24
C ILE A 36 -9.82 1.47 -3.70
N PHE A 37 -8.90 0.49 -3.68
CA PHE A 37 -7.57 0.62 -4.26
C PHE A 37 -7.33 -0.48 -5.30
N ASN A 38 -7.74 -0.18 -6.53
CA ASN A 38 -7.70 -1.13 -7.63
C ASN A 38 -6.28 -1.28 -8.22
N GLN A 39 -6.10 -2.28 -9.09
CA GLN A 39 -4.82 -2.55 -9.72
C GLN A 39 -4.27 -1.35 -10.53
N LYS A 40 -5.14 -0.58 -11.19
CA LYS A 40 -4.73 0.59 -11.97
C LYS A 40 -4.14 1.68 -11.06
N ALA A 41 -4.82 1.98 -9.96
CA ALA A 41 -4.35 2.92 -8.94
C ALA A 41 -3.05 2.44 -8.28
N ALA A 42 -2.94 1.14 -7.98
CA ALA A 42 -1.72 0.55 -7.43
C ALA A 42 -0.53 0.63 -8.41
N LYS A 43 -0.74 0.35 -9.69
CA LYS A 43 0.27 0.52 -10.75
C LYS A 43 0.71 1.98 -10.87
N GLN A 44 -0.24 2.91 -10.84
CA GLN A 44 0.05 4.33 -10.91
C GLN A 44 0.88 4.79 -9.70
N ARG A 45 0.46 4.45 -8.48
CA ARG A 45 1.21 4.75 -7.26
C ARG A 45 2.61 4.11 -7.25
N LEU A 46 2.76 2.91 -7.82
CA LEU A 46 4.06 2.24 -7.96
C LEU A 46 5.03 3.05 -8.85
N ILE A 47 4.53 3.64 -9.94
CA ILE A 47 5.35 4.50 -10.82
C ILE A 47 5.79 5.74 -10.06
N GLU A 48 4.86 6.38 -9.35
CA GLU A 48 5.15 7.59 -8.54
C GLU A 48 6.15 7.29 -7.42
N ALA A 49 5.97 6.21 -6.66
CA ALA A 49 6.88 5.82 -5.59
C ALA A 49 8.30 5.52 -6.10
N ARG A 50 8.43 4.95 -7.30
CA ARG A 50 9.74 4.74 -7.95
C ARG A 50 10.38 6.05 -8.38
N ALA A 51 9.61 6.97 -8.94
CA ALA A 51 10.11 8.30 -9.31
C ALA A 51 10.58 9.09 -8.07
N GLU A 52 9.82 9.02 -6.98
CA GLU A 52 10.15 9.63 -5.69
C GLU A 52 11.40 9.00 -5.07
N LYS A 53 11.54 7.66 -5.14
CA LYS A 53 12.77 6.98 -4.70
C LYS A 53 13.98 7.48 -5.49
N ALA A 54 13.87 7.53 -6.82
CA ALA A 54 14.97 7.94 -7.69
C ALA A 54 15.40 9.40 -7.47
N SER A 55 14.48 10.31 -7.14
CA SER A 55 14.84 11.69 -6.81
C SER A 55 15.60 11.79 -5.48
N HIS A 56 15.22 10.99 -4.48
CA HIS A 56 15.92 10.95 -3.19
C HIS A 56 17.29 10.27 -3.29
N GLU A 57 17.44 9.24 -4.14
CA GLU A 57 18.74 8.64 -4.44
C GLU A 57 19.67 9.63 -5.14
N LYS A 58 19.17 10.41 -6.11
CA LYS A 58 19.97 11.48 -6.73
C LYS A 58 20.37 12.57 -5.74
N ALA A 59 19.49 12.90 -4.79
CA ALA A 59 19.78 13.88 -3.74
C ALA A 59 20.83 13.38 -2.72
N LEU A 60 20.93 12.05 -2.54
CA LEU A 60 22.02 11.42 -1.79
C LEU A 60 23.35 11.57 -2.53
N ASP A 61 23.36 11.26 -3.82
CA ASP A 61 24.57 11.35 -4.65
C ASP A 61 25.10 12.78 -4.78
N SER A 62 24.20 13.77 -4.83
CA SER A 62 24.57 15.19 -4.88
C SER A 62 24.90 15.80 -3.51
N GLY A 63 24.81 15.02 -2.42
CA GLY A 63 25.10 15.48 -1.05
C GLY A 63 24.16 16.58 -0.54
N SER A 64 23.00 16.79 -1.19
CA SER A 64 22.09 17.91 -0.91
C SER A 64 21.10 17.61 0.24
N MET A 65 21.06 16.37 0.73
CA MET A 65 20.23 15.92 1.84
C MET A 65 21.07 15.20 2.91
N SER A 66 20.62 15.26 4.17
CA SER A 66 21.20 14.46 5.25
C SER A 66 21.11 12.97 4.91
N MET A 67 22.27 12.32 4.84
CA MET A 67 22.41 10.89 4.50
C MET A 67 21.47 10.01 5.31
N VAL A 68 21.37 10.25 6.63
CA VAL A 68 20.51 9.46 7.53
C VAL A 68 19.03 9.60 7.18
N SER A 69 18.56 10.83 6.95
CA SER A 69 17.15 11.08 6.61
C SER A 69 16.80 10.49 5.26
N ALA A 70 17.68 10.65 4.27
CA ALA A 70 17.45 10.15 2.92
C ALA A 70 17.44 8.62 2.86
N MET A 71 18.36 7.94 3.57
CA MET A 71 18.35 6.47 3.68
C MET A 71 17.06 5.95 4.31
N HIS A 72 16.57 6.62 5.36
CA HIS A 72 15.31 6.26 6.01
C HIS A 72 14.12 6.39 5.04
N THR A 73 14.05 7.49 4.28
CA THR A 73 13.01 7.70 3.26
C THR A 73 13.08 6.66 2.15
N VAL A 74 14.27 6.40 1.61
CA VAL A 74 14.48 5.39 0.56
C VAL A 74 14.04 4.01 1.05
N ALA A 75 14.44 3.61 2.27
CA ALA A 75 14.04 2.32 2.84
C ALA A 75 12.52 2.19 2.99
N LYS A 76 11.83 3.27 3.37
CA LYS A 76 10.37 3.32 3.47
C LYS A 76 9.70 3.18 2.11
N LEU A 77 10.17 3.93 1.11
CA LEU A 77 9.68 3.85 -0.28
C LEU A 77 9.91 2.46 -0.88
N GLU A 78 11.02 1.80 -0.56
CA GLU A 78 11.26 0.43 -1.00
C GLU A 78 10.28 -0.58 -0.39
N GLN A 79 9.95 -0.45 0.90
CA GLN A 79 8.93 -1.30 1.52
C GLN A 79 7.57 -1.08 0.86
N GLU A 80 7.22 0.18 0.60
CA GLU A 80 6.00 0.54 -0.10
C GLU A 80 5.96 -0.06 -1.52
N ILE A 81 7.03 0.09 -2.30
CA ILE A 81 7.15 -0.51 -3.64
C ILE A 81 6.93 -2.02 -3.59
N ARG A 82 7.57 -2.73 -2.64
CA ARG A 82 7.37 -4.17 -2.45
C ARG A 82 5.91 -4.53 -2.17
N ASN A 83 5.25 -3.75 -1.32
CA ASN A 83 3.86 -3.99 -0.96
C ASN A 83 2.90 -3.68 -2.12
N LEU A 84 3.15 -2.62 -2.89
CA LEU A 84 2.40 -2.29 -4.10
C LEU A 84 2.53 -3.39 -5.17
N THR A 85 3.73 -3.93 -5.37
CA THR A 85 3.94 -5.07 -6.29
C THR A 85 3.12 -6.27 -5.87
N LYS A 86 3.18 -6.67 -4.59
CA LYS A 86 2.36 -7.77 -4.05
C LYS A 86 0.86 -7.51 -4.20
N LEU A 87 0.42 -6.25 -4.10
CA LEU A 87 -0.98 -5.85 -4.25
C LEU A 87 -1.43 -5.96 -5.72
N ILE A 88 -0.57 -5.59 -6.67
CA ILE A 88 -0.80 -5.71 -8.11
C ILE A 88 -0.89 -7.17 -8.54
N ASP A 89 -0.01 -8.02 -8.02
CA ASP A 89 0.00 -9.47 -8.28
C ASP A 89 -1.30 -10.13 -7.82
N LYS A 90 -1.95 -9.57 -6.79
CA LYS A 90 -3.27 -9.98 -6.29
C LYS A 90 -4.43 -9.35 -7.07
N GLN A 91 -4.20 -8.84 -8.28
CA GLN A 91 -5.17 -8.15 -9.15
C GLN A 91 -5.84 -6.90 -8.55
N GLY A 92 -5.27 -6.31 -7.47
CA GLY A 92 -5.87 -5.19 -6.74
C GLY A 92 -6.56 -5.62 -5.45
N VAL A 93 -6.59 -4.75 -4.44
CA VAL A 93 -7.20 -5.03 -3.13
C VAL A 93 -8.29 -4.00 -2.85
N VAL A 94 -9.53 -4.45 -2.67
CA VAL A 94 -10.64 -3.58 -2.30
C VAL A 94 -10.84 -3.67 -0.79
N VAL A 95 -10.79 -2.54 -0.10
CA VAL A 95 -11.07 -2.51 1.34
C VAL A 95 -12.50 -2.01 1.53
N VAL A 96 -13.34 -2.87 2.07
CA VAL A 96 -14.73 -2.55 2.34
C VAL A 96 -14.83 -2.33 3.85
N VAL A 97 -15.23 -1.14 4.29
CA VAL A 97 -15.59 -0.97 5.71
C VAL A 97 -17.07 -1.31 5.80
N VAL A 98 -17.45 -2.28 6.64
CA VAL A 98 -18.85 -2.67 6.85
C VAL A 98 -19.18 -2.42 8.32
N GLY A 99 -20.09 -1.49 8.60
CA GLY A 99 -20.64 -1.31 9.95
C GLY A 99 -19.63 -0.94 11.04
N GLY A 100 -18.57 -0.19 10.71
CA GLY A 100 -17.51 0.17 11.67
C GLY A 100 -16.38 -0.85 11.78
N ASP A 101 -16.53 -2.02 11.16
CA ASP A 101 -15.49 -3.05 11.05
C ASP A 101 -14.77 -2.97 9.69
N VAL A 102 -13.45 -3.08 9.72
CA VAL A 102 -12.59 -3.09 8.52
C VAL A 102 -12.61 -4.48 7.89
N LEU A 103 -13.16 -4.60 6.69
CA LEU A 103 -13.29 -5.86 5.95
C LEU A 103 -12.47 -5.80 4.64
N LEU A 104 -11.24 -6.30 4.70
CA LEU A 104 -10.32 -6.32 3.56
C LEU A 104 -10.73 -7.44 2.57
N THR A 105 -11.07 -7.08 1.32
CA THR A 105 -11.53 -8.02 0.29
C THR A 105 -10.71 -7.87 -1.00
N ALA A 106 -9.75 -8.75 -1.24
CA ALA A 106 -9.13 -8.88 -2.56
C ALA A 106 -10.08 -9.68 -3.47
N TYR A 107 -10.58 -9.05 -4.54
CA TYR A 107 -11.30 -9.76 -5.59
C TYR A 107 -10.26 -10.28 -6.60
N GLY A 108 -9.89 -11.56 -6.49
CA GLY A 108 -9.26 -12.25 -7.60
C GLY A 108 -10.37 -12.70 -8.54
N ILE A 109 -10.44 -12.12 -9.73
CA ILE A 109 -11.25 -12.68 -10.81
C ILE A 109 -10.41 -13.79 -11.43
N HIS A 110 -10.87 -15.04 -11.21
CA HIS A 110 -10.41 -16.21 -11.97
C HIS A 110 -10.59 -15.99 -13.47
#